data_AF-A0A520IX32-F1
#
_entry.id   AF-A0A520IX32-F1
#
_cell.length_a   1.000
_cell.length_b   1.000
_cell.length_c   1.000
_cell.angle_alpha   90.00
_cell.angle_beta   90.00
_cell.angle_gamma   90.00
#
_symmetry.space_group_name_H-M   'P 1'
#
loop_
_entity.id
_entity.type
_entity.pdbx_description
1 polymer ?
#
loop_
_entity_poly.entity_id
_entity_poly.type
_entity_poly.pdbx_seq_one_letter_code
_entity_poly.pdbx_strand_id
1 'polypeptide(L)' 'MKSVILPGGETVPALGQGSWMMGERADRRKAETAALRAGVECGMTLIDTAEMYG' A
#
# COMPACT_ATOMS: atom_id res chain seq x y z
N MET A 1 4.85 13.91 9.37
CA MET A 1 4.52 13.32 8.05
C MET A 1 3.51 14.24 7.39
N LYS A 2 3.65 14.57 6.09
CA LYS A 2 2.61 15.35 5.38
C LYS A 2 1.36 14.49 5.22
N SER A 3 0.18 15.09 5.24
CA SER A 3 -1.12 14.41 5.11
C SER A 3 -1.97 15.02 4.01
N VAL A 4 -2.98 14.26 3.57
CA VAL A 4 -4.02 14.67 2.62
C VAL A 4 -5.38 14.30 3.20
N ILE A 5 -6.38 15.15 2.96
CA ILE A 5 -7.78 14.88 3.31
C ILE A 5 -8.47 14.31 2.07
N LEU A 6 -9.01 13.10 2.17
CA LEU A 6 -9.79 12.48 1.10
C LEU A 6 -11.20 13.11 1.03
N PRO A 7 -11.93 12.96 -0.09
CA PRO A 7 -13.29 13.50 -0.20
C PRO A 7 -14.28 13.02 0.87
N GLY A 8 -14.03 11.85 1.48
CA GLY A 8 -14.81 11.33 2.61
C GLY A 8 -14.51 11.99 3.96
N GLY A 9 -13.50 12.86 4.03
CA GLY A 9 -13.07 13.56 5.25
C GLY A 9 -11.95 12.84 6.01
N GLU A 10 -11.57 11.63 5.63
CA GLU A 10 -10.46 10.91 6.24
C GLU A 10 -9.13 11.60 5.96
N THR A 11 -8.28 11.72 6.99
CA THR A 11 -6.92 12.23 6.85
C THR A 11 -5.95 11.06 6.77
N VAL A 12 -5.20 10.97 5.68
CA VAL A 12 -4.20 9.91 5.45
C VAL A 12 -2.80 10.51 5.24
N PRO A 13 -1.72 9.76 5.51
CA PRO A 13 -0.39 10.08 5.04
C PRO A 13 -0.38 10.44 3.55
N ALA A 14 0.35 11.49 3.18
CA ALA A 14 0.51 11.89 1.77
C ALA A 14 1.34 10.89 0.94
N LEU A 15 1.95 9.89 1.59
CA LEU A 15 2.69 8.80 0.98
C LEU A 15 2.04 7.46 1.35
N GLY A 16 1.61 6.70 0.34
CA GLY A 16 1.00 5.37 0.47
C GLY A 16 1.77 4.29 -0.30
N GLN A 17 1.18 3.10 -0.43
CA GLN A 17 1.79 1.92 -1.05
C GLN A 17 0.89 1.38 -2.16
N GLY A 18 1.37 1.32 -3.40
CA GLY A 18 0.66 0.69 -4.52
C GLY A 18 1.03 -0.79 -4.71
N SER A 19 0.08 -1.60 -5.17
CA SER A 19 0.26 -3.05 -5.34
C SER A 19 0.34 -3.55 -6.79
N TRP A 20 0.29 -2.67 -7.80
CA TRP A 20 0.46 -3.10 -9.20
C TRP A 20 1.76 -3.91 -9.38
N MET A 21 1.68 -5.03 -10.11
CA MET A 21 2.74 -6.05 -10.29
C MET A 21 3.07 -6.93 -9.06
N MET A 22 2.42 -6.75 -7.90
CA MET A 22 2.48 -7.71 -6.81
C MET A 22 1.48 -8.85 -7.03
N GLY A 23 1.72 -10.03 -6.47
CA GLY A 23 0.82 -11.18 -6.61
C GLY A 23 1.01 -12.01 -7.89
N GLU A 24 1.66 -11.45 -8.91
CA GLU A 24 1.97 -12.09 -10.20
C GLU A 24 2.83 -13.36 -10.09
N ARG A 25 3.64 -13.45 -9.02
CA ARG A 25 4.61 -14.52 -8.83
C ARG A 25 4.55 -15.09 -7.42
N ALA A 26 4.18 -16.37 -7.33
CA ALA A 26 4.06 -17.07 -6.05
C ALA A 26 5.35 -17.07 -5.21
N ASP A 27 6.52 -17.11 -5.86
CA ASP A 27 7.82 -17.08 -5.18
C ASP A 27 8.15 -15.71 -4.55
N ARG A 28 7.48 -14.63 -4.98
CA ARG A 28 7.67 -13.27 -4.46
C ARG A 28 6.71 -12.87 -3.33
N ARG A 29 5.62 -13.64 -3.12
CA ARG A 29 4.55 -13.33 -2.15
C ARG A 29 5.07 -12.93 -0.77
N LYS A 30 6.07 -13.65 -0.24
CA LYS A 30 6.65 -13.35 1.09
C LYS A 30 7.32 -11.98 1.12
N ALA A 31 8.09 -11.65 0.09
CA ALA A 31 8.80 -10.37 -0.01
C ALA A 31 7.82 -9.21 -0.20
N GLU A 32 6.80 -9.39 -1.05
CA GLU A 32 5.75 -8.38 -1.28
C GLU A 32 4.94 -8.11 -0.01
N THR A 33 4.57 -9.16 0.72
CA THR A 33 3.90 -9.03 2.03
C THR A 33 4.79 -8.29 3.04
N ALA A 34 6.08 -8.61 3.09
CA ALA A 34 7.02 -7.94 3.98
C ALA A 34 7.19 -6.45 3.63
N ALA A 35 7.22 -6.09 2.34
CA ALA A 35 7.28 -4.70 1.90
C ALA A 35 6.05 -3.90 2.36
N LEU A 36 4.84 -4.44 2.16
CA LEU A 36 3.60 -3.81 2.62
C LEU A 36 3.57 -3.60 4.14
N ARG A 37 4.02 -4.60 4.91
CA ARG A 37 4.12 -4.52 6.38
C ARG A 37 5.13 -3.46 6.82
N ALA A 38 6.31 -3.43 6.22
CA ALA A 38 7.33 -2.44 6.52
C ALA A 38 6.84 -1.01 6.26
N GLY A 39 6.09 -0.78 5.18
CA GLY A 39 5.48 0.52 4.93
C GLY A 39 4.46 0.91 6.01
N VAL A 40 3.62 -0.03 6.47
CA VAL A 40 2.68 0.22 7.57
C VAL A 40 3.42 0.55 8.87
N GLU A 41 4.48 -0.18 9.20
CA GLU A 41 5.34 0.10 10.37
C GLU A 41 6.02 1.47 10.29
N CYS A 42 6.35 1.93 9.07
CA CYS A 42 6.86 3.28 8.79
C CYS A 42 5.76 4.36 8.73
N GLY A 43 4.48 4.00 8.92
CA GLY A 43 3.34 4.91 8.95
C GLY A 43 2.67 5.18 7.60
N MET A 44 2.97 4.40 6.55
CA MET A 44 2.28 4.46 5.25
C MET A 44 1.00 3.60 5.29
N THR A 45 -0.10 4.21 5.73
CA THR A 45 -1.35 3.48 6.03
C THR A 45 -2.35 3.39 4.88
N LEU A 46 -2.14 4.13 3.79
CA LEU A 46 -2.93 4.01 2.55
C LEU A 46 -2.32 2.93 1.65
N ILE A 47 -3.10 1.92 1.28
CA ILE A 47 -2.72 0.87 0.33
C ILE A 47 -3.66 0.96 -0.88
N ASP A 48 -3.07 1.06 -2.07
CA ASP A 48 -3.76 1.10 -3.36
C ASP A 48 -3.66 -0.25 -4.07
N THR A 49 -4.80 -0.79 -4.51
CA THR A 49 -4.93 -2.09 -5.18
C THR A 49 -6.17 -2.12 -6.06
N ALA A 50 -6.29 -3.11 -6.95
CA ALA A 50 -7.48 -3.31 -7.78
C ALA A 50 -7.75 -4.80 -8.05
N GLU A 51 -8.96 -5.11 -8.54
CA GLU A 51 -9.37 -6.46 -8.96
C GLU A 51 -8.55 -7.01 -10.15
N MET A 52 -7.95 -6.12 -10.94
CA MET A 52 -7.12 -6.42 -12.11
C MET A 52 -5.68 -6.85 -11.74
N TYR A 53 -5.25 -6.61 -10.50
CA TYR A 53 -3.84 -6.72 -10.12
C TYR A 53 -3.57 -8.12 -9.54
N GLY A 54 -2.75 -8.92 -10.24
CA GLY A 54 -2.33 -10.27 -9.83
C GLY A 54 -3.37 -11.35 -10.07
#